data_AF-A0A3S5K2C2-F1
#
_entry.id   AF-A0A3S5K2C2-F1
#
_cell.length_a   1.000
_cell.length_b   1.000
_cell.length_c   1.000
_cell.angle_alpha   90.00
_cell.angle_beta   90.00
_cell.angle_gamma   90.00
#
_symmetry.space_group_name_H-M   'P 1'
#
loop_
_entity.id
_entity.type
_entity.pdbx_description
1 polymer ?
#
loop_
_entity_poly.entity_id
_entity_poly.type
_entity_poly.pdbx_seq_one_letter_code
_entity_poly.pdbx_strand_id
1 'polypeptide(L)'
;MKKMIMASVVALATTTGLLVSNQPAQAHRRYSYYHPYPIYPLRYCHPVTRWFVDEDPAYHPQAYADGYRQGSQRAKQGKAYKPRTAGGEFARGFDDGFYRREFAGQKQIVPNVYKPYTSTNCGWF
;
A
#
# COMPACT_ATOMS: atom_id res chain seq x y z
N MET A 1 9.03 -0.24 -50.08
CA MET A 1 9.08 1.16 -49.59
C MET A 1 7.73 1.82 -49.80
N LYS A 2 7.03 2.20 -48.72
CA LYS A 2 6.27 3.47 -48.59
C LYS A 2 5.53 3.44 -47.26
N LYS A 3 6.04 4.21 -46.30
CA LYS A 3 5.37 4.54 -45.04
C LYS A 3 4.43 5.69 -45.34
N MET A 4 3.15 5.57 -45.01
CA MET A 4 2.25 6.72 -44.97
C MET A 4 1.84 6.93 -43.52
N ILE A 5 2.47 7.92 -42.90
CA ILE A 5 2.13 8.45 -41.59
C ILE A 5 1.03 9.48 -41.84
N MET A 6 -0.19 9.21 -41.41
CA MET A 6 -1.24 10.23 -41.34
C MET A 6 -1.36 10.70 -39.90
N ALA A 7 -0.90 11.93 -39.67
CA ALA A 7 -1.03 12.64 -38.41
C ALA A 7 -2.43 13.27 -38.34
N SER A 8 -3.20 12.91 -37.32
CA SER A 8 -4.50 13.51 -37.03
C SER A 8 -4.31 14.84 -36.29
N VAL A 9 -4.83 15.91 -36.87
CA VAL A 9 -4.80 17.28 -36.34
C VAL A 9 -5.84 17.41 -35.22
N VAL A 10 -5.39 17.75 -34.02
CA VAL A 10 -6.24 18.10 -32.87
C VAL A 10 -6.52 19.61 -32.91
N ALA A 11 -7.79 19.99 -33.06
CA ALA A 11 -8.23 21.39 -32.98
C ALA A 11 -8.62 21.74 -31.53
N LEU A 12 -7.88 22.66 -30.89
CA LEU A 12 -8.30 23.29 -29.63
C LEU A 12 -9.13 24.54 -29.95
N ALA A 13 -10.37 24.58 -29.47
CA ALA A 13 -11.22 25.76 -29.50
C ALA A 13 -10.89 26.68 -28.29
N THR A 14 -10.38 27.87 -28.57
CA THR A 14 -10.19 28.95 -27.59
C THR A 14 -11.38 29.90 -27.63
N THR A 15 -12.22 29.91 -26.60
CA THR A 15 -13.27 30.94 -26.44
C THR A 15 -12.74 32.08 -25.57
N THR A 16 -12.45 33.20 -26.22
CA THR A 16 -12.17 34.49 -25.59
C THR A 16 -13.48 35.12 -25.10
N GLY A 17 -13.62 35.29 -23.78
CA GLY A 17 -14.67 36.09 -23.17
C GLY A 17 -14.09 37.39 -22.62
N LEU A 18 -14.10 38.46 -23.41
CA LEU A 18 -13.87 39.83 -22.94
C LEU A 18 -15.22 40.43 -22.51
N LEU A 19 -15.42 40.64 -21.21
CA LEU A 19 -16.49 41.48 -20.69
C LEU A 19 -15.86 42.74 -20.09
N VAL A 20 -16.00 43.84 -20.84
CA VAL A 20 -15.68 45.19 -20.40
C VAL A 20 -16.80 45.67 -19.48
N SER A 21 -16.49 45.96 -18.22
CA SER A 21 -17.38 46.69 -17.32
C SER A 21 -16.73 48.03 -16.96
N ASN A 22 -17.32 49.11 -17.47
CA ASN A 22 -16.97 50.48 -17.12
C ASN A 22 -17.76 50.88 -15.87
N GLN A 23 -17.07 51.09 -14.75
CA GLN A 23 -17.61 51.84 -13.60
C GLN A 23 -16.56 52.86 -13.12
N PRO A 24 -16.96 54.10 -12.81
CA PRO A 24 -16.04 55.19 -12.50
C PRO A 24 -15.35 54.93 -11.15
N ALA A 25 -14.02 55.04 -11.14
CA ALA A 25 -13.21 54.91 -9.94
C ALA A 25 -13.45 56.11 -9.00
N GLN A 26 -14.23 55.91 -7.93
CA GLN A 26 -14.19 56.83 -6.79
C GLN A 26 -12.97 56.49 -5.91
N ALA A 27 -12.06 57.45 -5.79
CA ALA A 27 -10.90 57.35 -4.92
C ALA A 27 -11.33 57.46 -3.45
N HIS A 28 -11.60 56.32 -2.80
CA HIS A 28 -11.81 56.27 -1.35
C HIS A 28 -10.47 56.05 -0.63
N ARG A 29 -10.11 56.97 0.28
CA ARG A 29 -8.91 56.89 1.12
C ARG A 29 -8.90 55.56 1.90
N ARG A 30 -7.89 54.73 1.62
CA ARG A 30 -7.66 53.46 2.32
C ARG A 30 -7.17 53.72 3.74
N TYR A 31 -8.01 53.48 4.74
CA TYR A 31 -7.50 53.06 6.04
C TYR A 31 -7.08 51.60 5.90
N SER A 32 -5.77 51.36 5.89
CA SER A 32 -5.19 50.03 5.79
C SER A 32 -5.36 49.31 7.12
N TYR A 33 -6.50 48.64 7.31
CA TYR A 33 -6.63 47.63 8.35
C TYR A 33 -5.77 46.44 7.94
N TYR A 34 -4.64 46.28 8.61
CA TYR A 34 -3.76 45.13 8.49
C TYR A 34 -4.52 43.92 9.05
N HIS A 35 -5.25 43.20 8.20
CA HIS A 35 -5.71 41.86 8.54
C HIS A 35 -4.56 40.89 8.29
N PRO A 36 -3.96 40.29 9.34
CA PRO A 36 -3.02 39.21 9.12
C PRO A 36 -3.80 38.03 8.55
N TYR A 37 -3.66 37.79 7.24
CA TYR A 37 -4.11 36.55 6.64
C TYR A 37 -3.36 35.41 7.35
N PRO A 38 -4.05 34.39 7.89
CA PRO A 38 -3.37 33.22 8.41
C PRO A 38 -2.55 32.58 7.29
N ILE A 39 -1.23 32.61 7.43
CA ILE A 39 -0.32 31.85 6.57
C ILE A 39 -0.49 30.40 6.98
N TYR A 40 -1.36 29.68 6.29
CA TYR A 40 -1.43 28.23 6.45
C TYR A 40 -0.19 27.62 5.82
N PRO A 41 0.59 26.82 6.56
CA PRO A 41 1.76 26.16 5.97
C PRO A 41 1.31 25.32 4.77
N LEU A 42 2.10 25.34 3.70
CA LEU A 42 1.80 24.56 2.52
C LEU A 42 1.96 23.07 2.86
N ARG A 43 0.84 22.33 2.84
CA ARG A 43 0.85 20.87 3.00
C ARG A 43 1.30 20.23 1.69
N TYR A 44 2.49 19.66 1.68
CA TYR A 44 3.02 18.96 0.52
C TYR A 44 2.97 17.45 0.74
N CYS A 45 2.40 16.72 -0.21
CA CYS A 45 2.28 15.27 -0.20
C CYS A 45 3.03 14.68 -1.40
N HIS A 46 3.84 13.65 -1.17
CA HIS A 46 4.56 12.93 -2.22
C HIS A 46 4.45 11.41 -2.05
N PRO A 47 4.49 10.64 -3.15
CA PRO A 47 4.49 9.18 -3.06
C PRO A 47 5.81 8.67 -2.47
N VAL A 48 5.73 7.67 -1.61
CA VAL A 48 6.86 6.97 -0.99
C VAL A 48 6.68 5.49 -1.22
N THR A 49 7.70 4.85 -1.79
CA THR A 49 7.74 3.38 -1.92
C THR A 49 8.08 2.77 -0.57
N ARG A 50 7.24 1.86 -0.09
CA ARG A 50 7.46 1.07 1.12
C ARG A 50 7.49 -0.41 0.75
N TRP A 51 8.06 -1.21 1.63
CA TRP A 51 8.13 -2.67 1.48
C TRP A 51 7.36 -3.33 2.61
N PHE A 52 6.54 -4.33 2.29
CA PHE A 52 5.99 -5.24 3.30
C PHE A 52 6.45 -6.66 3.02
N VAL A 53 6.59 -7.43 4.10
CA VAL A 53 6.83 -8.87 4.02
C VAL A 53 5.48 -9.53 3.77
N ASP A 54 5.38 -10.23 2.64
CA ASP A 54 4.23 -11.06 2.31
C ASP A 54 4.34 -12.38 3.07
N GLU A 55 3.85 -12.37 4.31
CA GLU A 55 3.85 -13.53 5.20
C GLU A 55 2.74 -14.49 4.82
N ASP A 56 2.93 -15.28 3.76
CA ASP A 56 2.06 -16.42 3.49
C ASP A 56 2.25 -17.45 4.62
N PRO A 57 1.19 -17.81 5.37
CA PRO A 57 1.27 -18.76 6.47
C PRO A 57 1.80 -20.15 6.06
N ALA A 58 1.79 -20.50 4.77
CA ALA A 58 2.34 -21.75 4.25
C ALA A 58 3.83 -21.66 3.84
N TYR A 59 4.33 -20.44 3.56
CA TYR A 59 5.57 -20.24 2.80
C TYR A 59 6.44 -19.15 3.43
N HIS A 60 7.06 -19.46 4.57
CA HIS A 60 8.05 -18.60 5.23
C HIS A 60 9.17 -19.44 5.89
N PRO A 61 10.31 -18.83 6.31
CA PRO A 61 11.47 -19.56 6.81
C PRO A 61 11.25 -20.36 8.10
N GLN A 62 10.13 -20.12 8.80
CA GLN A 62 9.78 -20.77 10.06
C GLN A 62 8.44 -21.52 9.98
N ALA A 63 7.94 -21.76 8.76
CA ALA A 63 6.63 -22.36 8.50
C ALA A 63 6.42 -23.68 9.27
N TYR A 64 7.40 -24.58 9.25
CA TYR A 64 7.30 -25.85 9.98
C TYR A 64 7.19 -25.65 11.49
N ALA A 65 8.04 -24.80 12.06
CA ALA A 65 8.07 -24.57 13.51
C ALA A 65 6.78 -23.92 14.02
N ASP A 66 6.25 -22.98 13.25
CA ASP A 66 4.99 -22.32 13.56
C ASP A 66 3.80 -23.27 13.44
N GLY A 67 3.78 -24.08 12.39
CA GLY A 67 2.81 -25.17 12.22
C GLY A 67 2.83 -26.11 13.43
N TYR A 68 4.00 -26.62 13.80
CA TYR A 68 4.19 -27.55 14.91
C TYR A 68 3.70 -26.98 16.25
N ARG A 69 4.05 -25.72 16.54
CA ARG A 69 3.58 -25.02 17.74
C ARG A 69 2.05 -24.93 17.77
N GLN A 70 1.43 -24.55 16.64
CA GLN A 70 -0.03 -24.46 16.55
C GLN A 70 -0.73 -25.82 16.64
N GLY A 71 -0.19 -26.85 16.00
CA GLY A 71 -0.69 -28.22 16.06
C GLY A 71 -0.69 -28.76 17.48
N SER A 72 0.46 -28.63 18.16
CA SER A 72 0.63 -29.04 19.55
C SER A 72 -0.35 -28.32 20.49
N GLN A 73 -0.52 -27.01 20.31
CA GLN A 73 -1.47 -26.24 21.11
C GLN A 73 -2.92 -26.68 20.87
N ARG A 74 -3.30 -26.98 19.62
CA ARG A 74 -4.64 -27.49 19.28
C ARG A 74 -4.91 -28.85 19.91
N ALA A 75 -3.94 -29.76 19.86
CA ALA A 75 -4.04 -31.06 20.49
C ALA A 75 -4.14 -30.95 22.02
N LYS A 76 -3.37 -30.04 22.65
CA LYS A 76 -3.49 -29.73 24.08
C LYS A 76 -4.87 -29.19 24.46
N GLN A 77 -5.51 -28.43 23.58
CA GLN A 77 -6.88 -27.92 23.76
C GLN A 77 -7.97 -28.98 23.51
N GLY A 78 -7.63 -30.23 23.16
CA GLY A 78 -8.60 -31.28 22.84
C GLY A 78 -9.44 -31.00 21.59
N LYS A 79 -9.00 -30.08 20.73
CA LYS A 79 -9.72 -29.75 19.50
C LYS A 79 -9.54 -30.85 18.47
N ALA A 80 -10.60 -31.18 17.75
CA ALA A 80 -10.54 -32.13 16.64
C ALA A 80 -9.53 -31.66 15.59
N TYR A 81 -8.83 -32.64 15.00
CA TYR A 81 -7.91 -32.39 13.91
C TYR A 81 -8.64 -31.77 12.72
N LYS A 82 -8.05 -30.71 12.16
CA LYS A 82 -8.49 -30.11 10.91
C LYS A 82 -7.24 -29.78 10.09
N PRO A 83 -7.09 -30.35 8.89
CA PRO A 83 -6.01 -29.98 7.98
C PRO A 83 -6.01 -28.47 7.74
N ARG A 84 -4.83 -27.91 7.52
CA ARG A 84 -4.67 -26.49 7.24
C ARG A 84 -4.68 -26.25 5.73
N THR A 85 -5.34 -25.15 5.35
CA THR A 85 -5.31 -24.65 3.96
C THR A 85 -3.93 -24.14 3.58
N ALA A 86 -3.19 -23.63 4.56
CA ALA A 86 -1.77 -23.36 4.45
C ALA A 86 -1.02 -24.70 4.30
N GLY A 87 -0.66 -25.05 3.05
CA GLY A 87 0.02 -26.29 2.69
C GLY A 87 1.52 -26.30 3.04
N GLY A 88 2.29 -27.10 2.30
CA GLY A 88 3.74 -27.11 2.41
C GLY A 88 4.28 -27.48 3.78
N GLU A 89 5.32 -26.77 4.21
CA GLU A 89 6.04 -27.02 5.46
C GLU A 89 5.21 -26.70 6.70
N PHE A 90 4.30 -25.71 6.61
CA PHE A 90 3.38 -25.38 7.71
C PHE A 90 2.40 -26.51 8.00
N ALA A 91 1.72 -27.04 6.97
CA ALA A 91 0.80 -28.18 7.14
C ALA A 91 1.52 -29.39 7.75
N ARG A 92 2.70 -29.72 7.23
CA ARG A 92 3.53 -30.82 7.74
C ARG A 92 3.87 -30.64 9.21
N GLY A 93 4.33 -29.44 9.59
CA GLY A 93 4.60 -29.11 10.99
C GLY A 93 3.36 -29.21 11.86
N PHE A 94 2.21 -28.68 11.39
CA PHE A 94 0.95 -28.73 12.11
C PHE A 94 0.51 -30.16 12.42
N ASP A 95 0.62 -31.07 11.46
CA ASP A 95 0.27 -32.47 11.63
C ASP A 95 1.17 -33.15 12.66
N ASP A 96 2.49 -32.96 12.52
CA ASP A 96 3.46 -33.52 13.46
C ASP A 96 3.22 -33.00 14.88
N GLY A 97 3.00 -31.70 15.04
CA GLY A 97 2.69 -31.08 16.33
C GLY A 97 1.37 -31.55 16.92
N PHE A 98 0.33 -31.72 16.10
CA PHE A 98 -0.99 -32.17 16.55
C PHE A 98 -0.93 -33.62 17.07
N TYR A 99 -0.26 -34.51 16.33
CA TYR A 99 -0.09 -35.91 16.71
C TYR A 99 1.06 -36.15 17.71
N ARG A 100 1.73 -35.08 18.17
CA ARG A 100 2.89 -35.14 19.09
C ARG A 100 4.02 -36.03 18.56
N ARG A 101 4.27 -35.99 17.26
CA ARG A 101 5.43 -36.62 16.63
C ARG A 101 6.69 -35.83 16.96
N GLU A 102 7.85 -36.43 16.78
CA GLU A 102 9.13 -35.75 16.98
C GLU A 102 9.28 -34.54 16.04
N PHE A 103 9.94 -33.49 16.53
CA PHE A 103 10.20 -32.28 15.75
C PHE A 103 11.24 -32.58 14.67
N ALA A 104 10.80 -32.65 13.41
CA ALA A 104 11.67 -32.98 12.28
C ALA A 104 12.35 -31.75 11.65
N GLY A 105 11.90 -30.54 11.98
CA GLY A 105 12.39 -29.30 11.39
C GLY A 105 11.92 -29.06 9.95
N GLN A 106 12.25 -27.87 9.44
CA GLN A 106 11.88 -27.43 8.10
C GLN A 106 12.82 -28.05 7.05
N LYS A 107 12.26 -28.73 6.05
CA LYS A 107 13.04 -29.37 4.96
C LYS A 107 13.39 -28.39 3.86
N GLN A 108 12.44 -27.54 3.48
CA GLN A 108 12.61 -26.55 2.43
C GLN A 108 12.47 -25.15 3.03
N ILE A 109 13.55 -24.37 2.99
CA ILE A 109 13.53 -22.97 3.44
C ILE A 109 12.96 -22.14 2.30
N VAL A 110 11.81 -21.52 2.56
CA VAL A 110 11.17 -20.60 1.62
C VAL A 110 11.49 -19.18 2.09
N PRO A 111 12.22 -18.38 1.30
CA PRO A 111 12.56 -17.02 1.70
C PRO A 111 11.33 -16.13 1.73
N ASN A 112 11.39 -15.09 2.56
CA ASN A 112 10.36 -14.07 2.61
C ASN A 112 10.18 -13.38 1.25
N VAL A 113 8.93 -13.22 0.83
CA VAL A 113 8.58 -12.44 -0.35
C VAL A 113 8.38 -10.99 0.08
N TYR A 114 9.12 -10.06 -0.52
CA TYR A 114 8.98 -8.63 -0.25
C TYR A 114 8.17 -7.99 -1.37
N LYS A 115 7.07 -7.33 -1.02
CA LYS A 115 6.21 -6.63 -1.98
C LYS A 115 6.31 -5.12 -1.80
N PRO A 116 6.63 -4.36 -2.88
CA PRO A 116 6.61 -2.91 -2.81
C PRO A 116 5.16 -2.43 -2.86
N TYR A 117 4.87 -1.36 -2.12
CA TYR A 117 3.61 -0.63 -2.22
C TYR A 117 3.87 0.87 -2.13
N THR A 118 3.04 1.63 -2.84
CA THR A 118 3.10 3.09 -2.82
C THR A 118 2.21 3.62 -1.71
N SER A 119 2.79 4.41 -0.81
CA SER A 119 2.07 5.18 0.20
C SER A 119 2.29 6.67 -0.04
N THR A 120 1.51 7.54 0.59
CA THR A 120 1.68 8.99 0.48
C THR A 120 2.22 9.51 1.80
N ASN A 121 3.33 10.26 1.74
CA ASN A 121 3.82 10.99 2.90
C ASN A 121 3.52 12.48 2.73
N CYS A 122 2.90 13.08 3.75
CA CYS A 122 2.53 14.49 3.75
C CYS A 122 3.25 15.23 4.88
N GLY A 123 3.92 16.34 4.55
CA GLY A 123 4.57 17.22 5.50
C GLY A 123 4.11 18.66 5.34
N TRP A 124 4.39 19.47 6.36
CA TRP A 124 4.25 20.92 6.32
C TRP A 124 5.64 21.52 6.02
N PHE A 125 5.71 22.49 5.11
CA PHE A 125 6.92 23.30 4.86
C PHE A 125 7.04 24.46 5.83
#